data_AF-A0A645HCG3-F1
#
_entry.id   AF-A0A645HCG3-F1
#
_cell.length_a   1.000
_cell.length_b   1.000
_cell.length_c   1.000
_cell.angle_alpha   90.00
_cell.angle_beta   90.00
_cell.angle_gamma   90.00
#
_symmetry.space_group_name_H-M   'P 1'
#
loop_
_entity.id
_entity.type
_entity.pdbx_description
1 polymer ?
#
loop_
_entity_poly.entity_id
_entity_poly.type
_entity_poly.pdbx_seq_one_letter_code
_entity_poly.pdbx_strand_id
1 'polypeptide(L)'
;MFFGSYRDPNLKETIEIYNKAEDYLRNFNADEREMTKYIIGTISNFDLPLTPSLVADKSVTYYLSNVTQADVQKERDEVLKCTVEEIRGFADMIRDSMKQNYLCVLGNSSKINENKEIFKELIEVFK
;
A
#
# COMPACT_ATOMS: atom_id res chain seq x y z
N MET A 1 0.76 6.18 3.37
CA MET A 1 0.26 4.82 3.11
C MET A 1 -1.26 4.84 3.17
N PHE A 2 -1.95 4.06 2.34
CA PHE A 2 -3.40 3.90 2.41
C PHE A 2 -3.77 2.44 2.11
N PHE A 3 -4.90 1.98 2.64
CA PHE A 3 -5.54 0.74 2.25
C PHE A 3 -6.77 1.06 1.42
N GLY A 4 -7.05 0.23 0.42
CA GLY A 4 -8.23 0.39 -0.42
C GLY A 4 -8.68 -0.94 -0.99
N SER A 5 -9.99 -1.11 -1.09
CA SER A 5 -10.62 -2.18 -1.83
C SER A 5 -11.39 -1.59 -3.01
N TYR A 6 -11.55 -2.39 -4.06
CA TYR A 6 -12.22 -1.95 -5.28
C TYR A 6 -13.31 -2.94 -5.66
N ARG A 7 -14.53 -2.42 -5.86
CA ARG A 7 -15.75 -3.23 -6.10
C ARG A 7 -15.98 -4.30 -5.02
N ASP A 8 -15.73 -3.92 -3.78
CA ASP A 8 -15.89 -4.76 -2.60
C ASP A 8 -17.33 -4.70 -2.10
N PRO A 9 -18.03 -5.83 -1.95
CA PRO A 9 -19.39 -5.86 -1.39
C PRO A 9 -19.41 -5.66 0.14
N ASN A 10 -18.27 -5.79 0.81
CA ASN A 10 -18.15 -5.67 2.26
C ASN A 10 -17.81 -4.23 2.66
N LEU A 11 -18.03 -3.90 3.93
CA LEU A 11 -17.70 -2.57 4.46
C LEU A 11 -16.99 -2.69 5.80
N LYS A 12 -17.72 -3.11 6.83
CA LYS A 12 -17.19 -3.23 8.18
C LYS A 12 -16.13 -4.33 8.24
N GLU A 13 -16.40 -5.45 7.57
CA GLU A 13 -15.52 -6.60 7.52
C GLU A 13 -14.18 -6.25 6.87
N THR A 14 -14.19 -5.43 5.81
CA THR A 14 -12.98 -4.96 5.14
C THR A 14 -12.16 -4.05 6.04
N ILE A 15 -12.81 -3.12 6.75
CA ILE A 15 -12.13 -2.26 7.73
C ILE A 15 -11.51 -3.10 8.86
N GLU A 16 -12.24 -4.10 9.36
CA GLU A 16 -11.73 -5.04 10.36
C GLU A 16 -10.52 -5.84 9.86
N ILE A 17 -10.49 -6.23 8.59
CA ILE A 17 -9.33 -6.89 7.97
C ILE A 17 -8.14 -5.93 7.91
N TYR A 18 -8.33 -4.68 7.49
CA TYR A 18 -7.24 -3.68 7.47
C TYR A 18 -6.67 -3.44 8.85
N ASN A 19 -7.51 -3.41 9.89
CA ASN A 19 -7.06 -3.26 11.27
C ASN A 19 -6.19 -4.44 11.76
N LYS A 20 -6.28 -5.61 11.12
CA LYS A 20 -5.44 -6.79 11.41
C LYS A 20 -4.11 -6.80 10.65
N ALA A 21 -3.85 -5.79 9.80
CA ALA A 21 -2.61 -5.75 9.02
C ALA A 21 -1.36 -5.64 9.90
N GLU A 22 -1.42 -4.96 11.05
CA GLU A 22 -0.33 -4.95 12.03
C GLU A 22 0.01 -6.38 12.47
N ASP A 23 -0.98 -7.13 12.95
CA ASP A 23 -0.79 -8.48 13.48
C ASP A 23 -0.24 -9.41 12.41
N TYR A 24 -0.70 -9.27 11.17
CA TYR A 24 -0.18 -10.02 10.05
C TYR A 24 1.31 -9.74 9.83
N LEU A 25 1.72 -8.47 9.77
CA LEU A 25 3.13 -8.11 9.57
C LEU A 25 4.00 -8.52 10.74
N ARG A 26 3.52 -8.35 11.97
CA ARG A 26 4.28 -8.72 13.19
C ARG A 26 4.59 -10.22 13.23
N ASN A 27 3.68 -11.03 12.70
CA ASN A 27 3.82 -12.49 12.59
C ASN A 27 4.25 -12.95 11.19
N PHE A 28 4.63 -12.04 10.30
CA PHE A 28 5.04 -12.38 8.95
C PHE A 28 6.21 -13.35 9.00
N ASN A 29 6.13 -14.43 8.23
CA ASN A 29 7.19 -15.40 8.13
C ASN A 29 7.25 -15.88 6.68
N ALA A 30 8.46 -15.97 6.15
CA ALA A 30 8.70 -16.43 4.79
C ALA A 30 10.01 -17.21 4.79
N ASP A 31 10.03 -18.32 4.05
CA ASP A 31 11.29 -19.00 3.76
C ASP A 31 12.11 -18.21 2.70
N GLU A 32 13.34 -18.66 2.44
CA GLU A 32 14.23 -18.02 1.46
C GLU A 32 13.58 -17.93 0.07
N ARG A 33 12.83 -18.96 -0.33
CA ARG A 33 12.17 -19.00 -1.64
C ARG A 33 11.02 -18.00 -1.71
N GLU A 34 10.23 -17.87 -0.66
CA GLU A 34 9.15 -16.90 -0.55
C GLU A 34 9.68 -15.48 -0.52
N MET A 35 10.72 -15.20 0.27
CA MET A 35 11.40 -13.90 0.28
C MET A 35 11.95 -13.55 -1.09
N THR A 36 12.63 -14.49 -1.75
CA THR A 36 13.13 -14.31 -3.11
C THR A 36 12.02 -13.95 -4.10
N LYS A 37 10.83 -14.57 -3.99
CA LYS A 37 9.68 -14.22 -4.83
C LYS A 37 9.20 -12.79 -4.58
N TYR A 38 9.10 -12.35 -3.33
CA TYR A 38 8.71 -10.96 -3.02
C TYR A 38 9.71 -9.97 -3.60
N ILE A 39 11.02 -10.22 -3.43
CA ILE A 39 12.08 -9.39 -3.99
C ILE A 39 12.00 -9.33 -5.52
N ILE A 40 11.88 -10.47 -6.20
CA ILE A 40 11.74 -10.52 -7.66
C ILE A 40 10.49 -9.76 -8.12
N GLY A 41 9.37 -9.93 -7.42
CA GLY A 41 8.12 -9.22 -7.71
C GLY A 41 8.32 -7.71 -7.65
N THR A 42 8.99 -7.20 -6.61
CA THR A 42 9.29 -5.77 -6.50
C THR A 42 10.27 -5.29 -7.56
N ILE A 43 11.38 -6.02 -7.80
CA ILE A 43 12.39 -5.66 -8.81
C ILE A 43 11.81 -5.67 -10.23
N SER A 44 10.83 -6.53 -10.52
CA SER A 44 10.19 -6.58 -11.85
C SER A 44 9.57 -5.25 -12.26
N ASN A 45 9.11 -4.43 -11.30
CA ASN A 45 8.60 -3.09 -11.56
C ASN A 45 9.72 -2.08 -11.87
N PHE A 46 10.90 -2.24 -11.26
CA PHE A 46 12.07 -1.39 -11.56
C PHE A 46 12.57 -1.62 -12.98
N ASP A 47 12.55 -2.88 -13.42
CA ASP A 47 13.12 -3.32 -14.70
C ASP A 47 12.08 -3.42 -15.83
N LEU A 48 10.89 -2.85 -15.62
CA LEU A 48 9.84 -2.81 -16.63
C LEU A 48 10.38 -2.13 -17.91
N PRO A 49 10.28 -2.76 -19.09
CA PRO A 49 10.69 -2.13 -20.33
C PRO A 49 9.80 -0.93 -20.62
N LEU A 50 10.41 0.24 -20.79
CA LEU A 50 9.72 1.50 -21.04
C LEU A 50 9.78 1.88 -22.51
N THR A 51 8.67 2.39 -23.04
CA THR A 51 8.66 3.07 -24.35
C THR A 51 9.38 4.42 -24.24
N PRO A 52 9.81 5.02 -25.37
CA PRO A 52 10.48 6.33 -25.33
C PRO A 52 9.69 7.43 -24.60
N SER A 53 8.35 7.45 -24.74
CA SER A 53 7.49 8.39 -24.02
C SER A 53 7.55 8.19 -22.51
N LEU A 54 7.47 6.94 -22.05
CA LEU A 54 7.53 6.62 -20.63
C LEU A 54 8.89 6.91 -20.02
N VAL A 55 9.98 6.75 -20.80
CA VAL A 55 11.32 7.16 -20.37
C VAL A 55 11.38 8.67 -20.16
N ALA A 56 10.79 9.47 -21.06
CA ALA A 56 10.72 10.92 -20.91
C ALA A 56 9.92 11.34 -19.67
N ASP A 57 8.72 10.76 -19.49
CA ASP A 57 7.86 11.05 -18.33
C ASP A 57 8.55 10.71 -17.00
N LYS A 58 9.21 9.55 -16.92
CA LYS A 58 9.99 9.13 -15.75
C LYS A 58 11.16 10.08 -15.48
N SER A 59 11.88 10.48 -16.52
CA SER A 59 13.03 11.40 -16.41
C SER A 59 12.61 12.78 -15.91
N VAL A 60 11.51 13.33 -16.43
CA VAL A 60 10.94 14.60 -15.97
C VAL A 60 10.46 14.48 -14.51
N THR A 61 9.80 13.38 -14.16
CA THR A 61 9.35 13.13 -12.78
C THR A 61 10.53 13.12 -11.80
N TYR A 62 11.61 12.41 -12.14
CA TYR A 62 12.82 12.37 -11.32
C TYR A 62 13.47 13.74 -11.19
N TYR A 63 13.59 14.48 -12.30
CA TYR A 63 14.16 15.83 -12.28
C TYR A 63 13.36 16.78 -11.39
N LEU A 64 12.03 16.83 -11.55
CA LEU A 64 11.16 17.71 -10.77
C LEU A 64 11.09 17.32 -9.28
N SER A 65 11.27 16.04 -8.97
CA SER A 65 11.26 15.51 -7.60
C SER A 65 12.64 15.48 -6.94
N ASN A 66 13.68 15.97 -7.63
CA ASN A 66 15.09 15.90 -7.20
C ASN A 66 15.58 14.48 -6.86
N VAL A 67 15.07 13.46 -7.56
CA VAL A 67 15.52 12.08 -7.40
C VAL A 67 16.77 11.86 -8.24
N THR A 68 17.87 11.49 -7.59
CA THR A 68 19.13 11.20 -8.26
C THR A 68 19.25 9.72 -8.64
N GLN A 69 20.15 9.39 -9.57
CA GLN A 69 20.47 7.99 -9.88
C GLN A 69 21.00 7.23 -8.65
N ALA A 70 21.67 7.93 -7.72
CA ALA A 70 22.16 7.33 -6.49
C ALA A 70 21.00 6.94 -5.55
N ASP A 71 19.94 7.75 -5.49
CA ASP A 71 18.73 7.41 -4.72
C ASP A 71 18.03 6.17 -5.29
N VAL A 72 17.89 6.11 -6.63
CA VAL A 72 17.32 4.95 -7.32
C VAL A 72 18.15 3.68 -7.07
N GLN A 73 19.48 3.78 -7.13
CA GLN A 73 20.35 2.64 -6.86
C GLN A 73 20.27 2.20 -5.40
N LYS A 74 20.23 3.17 -4.46
CA LYS A 74 20.10 2.88 -3.04
C LYS A 74 18.80 2.13 -2.75
N GLU A 75 17.67 2.60 -3.27
CA GLU A 75 16.38 1.93 -3.11
C GLU A 75 16.41 0.50 -3.66
N ARG A 76 17.03 0.29 -4.82
CA ARG A 76 17.22 -1.04 -5.40
C ARG A 76 18.03 -1.96 -4.48
N ASP A 77 19.14 -1.47 -3.93
CA ASP A 77 19.99 -2.23 -3.03
C ASP A 77 19.28 -2.58 -1.72
N GLU A 78 18.43 -1.68 -1.21
CA GLU A 78 17.59 -1.92 -0.03
C GLU A 78 16.55 -3.02 -0.31
N VAL A 79 15.87 -2.99 -1.47
CA VAL A 79 14.93 -4.05 -1.88
C VAL A 79 15.63 -5.41 -1.99
N LEU A 80 16.83 -5.46 -2.59
CA LEU A 80 17.58 -6.70 -2.78
C LEU A 80 18.10 -7.31 -1.46
N LYS A 81 18.28 -6.49 -0.42
CA LYS A 81 18.76 -6.92 0.90
C LYS A 81 17.64 -7.15 1.90
N CYS A 82 16.39 -6.91 1.51
CA CYS A 82 15.23 -6.95 2.38
C CYS A 82 15.09 -8.29 3.11
N THR A 83 14.94 -8.26 4.43
CA THR A 83 14.76 -9.45 5.28
C THR A 83 13.36 -9.57 5.87
N VAL A 84 13.06 -10.75 6.43
CA VAL A 84 11.81 -11.01 7.16
C VAL A 84 11.67 -10.05 8.36
N GLU A 85 12.78 -9.78 9.06
CA GLU A 85 12.82 -8.87 10.21
C GLU A 85 12.51 -7.44 9.81
N GLU A 86 12.98 -6.99 8.65
CA GLU A 86 12.64 -5.66 8.12
C GLU A 86 11.15 -5.56 7.78
N ILE A 87 10.56 -6.61 7.18
CA ILE A 87 9.12 -6.67 6.92
C ILE A 87 8.31 -6.60 8.23
N ARG A 88 8.72 -7.38 9.25
CA ARG A 88 8.11 -7.32 10.60
C ARG A 88 8.26 -5.93 11.22
N GLY A 89 9.38 -5.24 10.97
CA GLY A 89 9.67 -3.89 11.45
C GLY A 89 8.65 -2.84 10.98
N PHE A 90 8.00 -3.04 9.83
CA PHE A 90 6.95 -2.12 9.35
C PHE A 90 5.63 -2.23 10.13
N ALA A 91 5.43 -3.26 10.98
CA ALA A 91 4.20 -3.42 11.74
C ALA A 91 3.85 -2.19 12.60
N ASP A 92 4.85 -1.53 13.20
CA ASP A 92 4.61 -0.32 14.00
C ASP A 92 4.14 0.86 13.15
N MET A 93 4.67 1.00 11.93
CA MET A 93 4.21 2.03 10.98
C MET A 93 2.76 1.78 10.56
N ILE A 94 2.37 0.51 10.34
CA ILE A 94 0.98 0.14 10.05
C ILE A 94 0.09 0.48 11.24
N ARG A 95 0.45 0.05 12.44
CA ARG A 95 -0.30 0.36 13.67
C ARG A 95 -0.58 1.85 13.80
N ASP A 96 0.47 2.66 13.66
CA ASP A 96 0.38 4.10 13.89
C ASP A 96 -0.44 4.79 12.79
N SER A 97 -0.42 4.25 11.57
CA SER A 97 -1.29 4.66 10.47
C SER A 97 -2.75 4.29 10.71
N MET A 98 -3.03 3.05 11.13
CA MET A 98 -4.40 2.57 11.37
C MET A 98 -5.06 3.28 12.57
N LYS A 99 -4.28 3.66 13.58
CA LYS A 99 -4.75 4.47 14.73
C LYS A 99 -5.30 5.85 14.35
N GLN A 100 -4.87 6.43 13.23
CA GLN A 100 -5.42 7.71 12.76
C GLN A 100 -6.88 7.58 12.32
N ASN A 101 -7.32 6.37 11.96
CA ASN A 101 -8.69 6.03 11.61
C ASN A 101 -9.32 6.97 10.56
N TYR A 102 -8.55 7.33 9.53
CA TYR A 102 -9.05 8.08 8.39
C TYR A 102 -9.73 7.13 7.40
N LEU A 103 -11.07 7.20 7.34
CA LEU A 103 -11.91 6.33 6.53
C LEU A 103 -12.69 7.13 5.50
N CYS A 104 -12.68 6.65 4.26
CA CYS A 104 -13.52 7.17 3.18
C CYS A 104 -14.06 5.99 2.38
N VAL A 105 -15.39 5.86 2.32
CA VAL A 105 -16.07 4.77 1.61
C VAL A 105 -17.07 5.35 0.62
N LEU A 106 -16.97 4.90 -0.63
CA LEU A 106 -17.93 5.20 -1.69
C LEU A 106 -18.66 3.90 -2.04
N GLY A 107 -19.99 3.91 -1.95
CA GLY A 107 -20.76 2.68 -2.17
C GLY A 107 -22.27 2.87 -2.03
N ASN A 108 -22.96 1.74 -1.86
CA ASN A 108 -24.41 1.69 -1.77
C ASN A 108 -24.92 2.42 -0.51
N SER A 109 -25.89 3.34 -0.71
CA SER A 109 -26.45 4.15 0.37
C SER A 109 -27.09 3.32 1.50
N SER A 110 -27.75 2.19 1.21
CA SER A 110 -28.32 1.32 2.26
C SER A 110 -27.22 0.76 3.15
N LYS A 111 -26.19 0.16 2.54
CA LYS A 111 -25.08 -0.46 3.29
C LYS A 111 -24.30 0.55 4.13
N ILE A 112 -24.08 1.75 3.60
CA ILE A 112 -23.42 2.85 4.33
C ILE A 112 -24.30 3.31 5.50
N ASN A 113 -25.61 3.48 5.29
CA ASN A 113 -26.53 3.91 6.36
C ASN A 113 -26.68 2.86 7.47
N GLU A 114 -26.63 1.56 7.13
CA GLU A 114 -26.61 0.45 8.09
C GLU A 114 -25.35 0.46 8.99
N ASN A 115 -24.26 1.10 8.54
CA ASN A 115 -22.97 1.20 9.24
C ASN A 115 -22.60 2.65 9.54
N LYS A 116 -23.59 3.55 9.66
CA LYS A 116 -23.39 5.00 9.80
C LYS A 116 -22.52 5.39 11.00
N GLU A 117 -22.53 4.59 12.05
CA GLU A 117 -21.78 4.79 13.29
C GLU A 117 -20.26 4.68 13.11
N ILE A 118 -19.80 4.05 12.04
CA ILE A 118 -18.38 3.96 11.68
C ILE A 118 -17.87 5.32 11.17
N PHE A 119 -18.75 6.13 10.59
CA PHE A 119 -18.39 7.35 9.87
C PHE A 119 -18.74 8.60 10.68
N LYS A 120 -17.87 9.60 10.58
CA LYS A 120 -18.11 10.93 11.16
C LYS A 120 -19.16 11.71 10.38
N GLU A 121 -19.20 11.52 9.07
CA GLU A 121 -20.03 12.28 8.14
C GLU A 121 -20.45 11.37 6.98
N LEU A 122 -21.68 11.54 6.50
CA LEU A 122 -22.21 10.88 5.31
C LEU A 122 -22.60 11.94 4.28
N ILE A 123 -22.11 11.78 3.06
CA ILE A 123 -22.34 12.71 1.94
C ILE A 123 -22.99 11.94 0.80
N GLU A 124 -24.12 12.45 0.30
CA GLU A 124 -24.78 11.94 -0.89
C GLU A 124 -24.12 12.53 -2.15
N VAL A 125 -23.45 11.68 -2.91
CA VAL A 125 -22.62 12.10 -4.06
C VAL A 125 -23.42 12.19 -5.36
N PHE A 126 -24.48 11.39 -5.48
CA PHE A 126 -25.36 11.35 -6.66
C PHE A 126 -26.80 11.65 -6.22
N LYS A 127 -27.48 12.54 -6.95
CA LYS A 127 -28.90 12.86 -6.76
C LYS A 127 -29.78 12.01 -7.66
#